data_AF-A0A1A9ZME8-F1
#
_entry.id   AF-A0A1A9ZME8-F1
#
_cell.length_a   1.000
_cell.length_b   1.000
_cell.length_c   1.000
_cell.angle_alpha   90.00
_cell.angle_beta   90.00
_cell.angle_gamma   90.00
#
_symmetry.space_group_name_H-M   'P 1'
#
loop_
_entity.id
_entity.type
_entity.pdbx_description
1 polymer ?
#
loop_
_entity_poly.entity_id
_entity_poly.type
_entity_poly.pdbx_seq_one_letter_code
_entity_poly.pdbx_strand_id
1 'polypeptide(L)'
;MVIWYGTERKVNLKSGRCDISITQDKKLSYHTPPCNGLCSSIAEAVMAEIIEEAGLGYYWQVHSAAIGGWNSNYHSDEGPLSLCTDDGVLLLKRARQMRLEDFKRFDYIFGMNKEIVKDLKGMAPINCKDRVQLLGDYGLAENESIIDGPYYENDNEDLKRIYEKCTIACNVFLTEYAALMQEMYD
;
A
#
# COMPACT_ATOMS: atom_id res chain seq x y z
N MET A 1 2.34 -0.19 4.29
CA MET A 1 1.87 -1.08 3.23
C MET A 1 0.50 -0.66 2.75
N VAL A 2 0.40 -0.33 1.48
CA VAL A 2 -0.89 -0.14 0.82
C VAL A 2 -1.11 -1.30 -0.11
N ILE A 3 -2.35 -1.78 -0.13
CA ILE A 3 -2.81 -2.96 -0.82
C ILE A 3 -3.85 -2.51 -1.85
N TRP A 4 -3.62 -2.88 -3.11
CA TRP A 4 -4.30 -2.27 -4.24
C TRP A 4 -4.98 -3.34 -5.08
N TYR A 5 -6.19 -3.02 -5.52
CA TYR A 5 -6.98 -3.86 -6.41
C TYR A 5 -7.36 -3.07 -7.65
N GLY A 6 -6.95 -3.57 -8.82
CA GLY A 6 -7.53 -3.19 -10.11
C GLY A 6 -8.55 -4.27 -10.49
N THR A 7 -9.83 -4.03 -10.21
CA THR A 7 -10.95 -4.78 -10.78
C THR A 7 -11.13 -4.38 -12.24
N GLU A 8 -10.36 -5.00 -13.12
CA GLU A 8 -10.96 -5.53 -14.32
C GLU A 8 -10.97 -7.04 -14.21
N ARG A 9 -12.16 -7.63 -14.30
CA ARG A 9 -12.36 -9.08 -14.32
C ARG A 9 -11.33 -9.74 -15.25
N LYS A 10 -10.29 -10.35 -14.69
CA LYS A 10 -9.37 -11.25 -15.40
C LYS A 10 -8.99 -10.76 -16.80
N VAL A 11 -8.43 -9.57 -16.94
CA VAL A 11 -7.56 -9.34 -18.10
C VAL A 11 -6.23 -9.97 -17.73
N ASN A 12 -5.83 -10.94 -18.53
CA ASN A 12 -4.85 -11.98 -18.24
C ASN A 12 -3.41 -11.40 -18.23
N LEU A 13 -3.12 -10.47 -17.34
CA LEU A 13 -1.77 -9.96 -17.09
C LEU A 13 -1.05 -10.95 -16.18
N LYS A 14 -0.46 -11.99 -16.79
CA LYS A 14 0.53 -12.91 -16.20
C LYS A 14 0.24 -13.47 -14.80
N SER A 15 -0.99 -13.48 -14.30
CA SER A 15 -1.31 -14.06 -13.00
C SER A 15 -1.42 -15.58 -13.11
N GLY A 16 -0.26 -16.23 -13.05
CA GLY A 16 -0.18 -17.63 -12.69
C GLY A 16 -1.02 -17.88 -11.44
N ARG A 17 -1.80 -18.96 -11.43
CA ARG A 17 -2.69 -19.31 -10.34
C ARG A 17 -1.88 -19.33 -9.03
N CYS A 18 -2.18 -18.42 -8.10
CA CYS A 18 -1.48 -18.37 -6.83
C CYS A 18 -2.04 -19.46 -5.89
N ASP A 19 -1.50 -20.66 -5.99
CA ASP A 19 -1.79 -21.78 -5.09
C ASP A 19 -1.13 -21.54 -3.72
N ILE A 20 -1.93 -21.56 -2.64
CA ILE A 20 -1.40 -21.59 -1.27
C ILE A 20 -1.03 -23.03 -0.99
N SER A 21 0.26 -23.35 -0.98
CA SER A 21 0.78 -24.49 -0.24
C SER A 21 1.07 -24.02 1.18
N ILE A 22 0.18 -24.35 2.13
CA ILE A 22 0.32 -23.99 3.55
C ILE A 22 1.63 -24.57 4.06
N THR A 23 2.64 -23.72 4.24
CA THR A 23 3.90 -24.08 4.91
C THR A 23 3.95 -23.33 6.23
N GLN A 24 3.37 -23.95 7.25
CA GLN A 24 3.37 -23.58 8.68
C GLN A 24 3.06 -22.12 9.03
N ASP A 25 2.07 -21.94 9.91
CA ASP A 25 1.86 -20.72 10.69
C ASP A 25 3.09 -20.40 11.54
N LYS A 26 4.09 -19.75 10.95
CA LYS A 26 5.14 -19.08 11.71
C LYS A 26 4.52 -17.83 12.30
N LYS A 27 4.19 -17.90 13.58
CA LYS A 27 3.88 -16.74 14.42
C LYS A 27 5.16 -15.90 14.54
N LEU A 28 5.39 -15.05 13.54
CA LEU A 28 6.49 -14.09 13.54
C LEU A 28 6.15 -12.96 14.51
N SER A 29 6.86 -12.92 15.63
CA SER A 29 6.85 -11.78 16.56
C SER A 29 7.65 -10.64 15.93
N TYR A 30 6.98 -9.77 15.19
CA TYR A 30 7.60 -8.58 14.63
C TYR A 30 7.70 -7.49 15.71
N HIS A 31 8.93 -7.04 15.99
CA HIS A 31 9.19 -5.82 16.74
C HIS A 31 9.21 -4.66 15.73
N THR A 32 8.04 -4.30 15.20
CA THR A 32 7.90 -3.22 14.21
C THR A 32 7.62 -1.90 14.92
N PRO A 33 8.32 -0.80 14.57
CA PRO A 33 8.03 0.51 15.13
C PRO A 33 6.57 0.93 14.85
N PRO A 34 5.98 1.78 15.71
CA PRO A 34 4.54 2.07 15.76
C PRO A 34 3.97 2.72 14.48
N CYS A 35 4.82 3.29 13.63
CA CYS A 35 4.40 4.17 12.54
C CYS A 35 3.98 3.47 11.23
N ASN A 36 4.12 2.14 11.11
CA ASN A 36 3.87 1.43 9.84
C ASN A 36 2.41 1.50 9.36
N GLY A 37 1.45 1.69 10.28
CA GLY A 37 0.04 1.86 9.92
C GLY A 37 -0.25 3.20 9.24
N LEU A 38 0.46 4.27 9.62
CA LEU A 38 0.13 5.64 9.24
C LEU A 38 0.51 5.97 7.78
N CYS A 39 1.74 5.67 7.36
CA CYS A 39 2.17 5.87 5.97
C CYS A 39 1.24 5.11 5.01
N SER A 40 0.81 3.93 5.43
CA SER A 40 -0.13 3.10 4.68
C SER A 40 -1.49 3.78 4.52
N SER A 41 -2.02 4.34 5.61
CA SER A 41 -3.29 5.06 5.59
C SER A 41 -3.22 6.30 4.70
N ILE A 42 -2.09 7.03 4.71
CA ILE A 42 -1.86 8.20 3.85
C ILE A 42 -1.86 7.78 2.38
N ALA A 43 -1.08 6.77 2.01
CA ALA A 43 -1.05 6.29 0.63
C ALA A 43 -2.38 5.67 0.17
N GLU A 44 -3.18 5.05 1.06
CA GLU A 44 -4.55 4.63 0.73
C GLU A 44 -5.43 5.82 0.37
N ALA A 45 -5.42 6.86 1.21
CA ALA A 45 -6.25 8.04 1.01
C ALA A 45 -5.86 8.79 -0.27
N VAL A 46 -4.55 9.03 -0.46
CA VAL A 46 -3.99 9.67 -1.65
C VAL A 46 -4.40 8.93 -2.92
N MET A 47 -4.23 7.62 -2.96
CA MET A 47 -4.59 6.88 -4.17
C MET A 47 -6.09 6.85 -4.41
N ALA A 48 -6.89 6.71 -3.35
CA ALA A 48 -8.34 6.72 -3.50
C ALA A 48 -8.82 8.03 -4.16
N GLU A 49 -8.25 9.16 -3.75
CA GLU A 49 -8.50 10.47 -4.35
C GLU A 49 -8.07 10.51 -5.82
N ILE A 50 -6.83 10.11 -6.15
CA ILE A 50 -6.31 10.07 -7.52
C ILE A 50 -7.16 9.18 -8.44
N ILE A 51 -7.61 8.02 -7.96
CA ILE A 51 -8.50 7.11 -8.71
C ILE A 51 -9.85 7.75 -8.97
N GLU A 52 -10.41 8.42 -7.97
CA GLU A 52 -11.71 9.08 -8.08
C GLU A 52 -11.66 10.24 -9.06
N GLU A 53 -10.61 11.07 -8.98
CA GLU A 53 -10.33 12.16 -9.93
C GLU A 53 -10.13 11.65 -11.36
N ALA A 54 -9.49 10.49 -11.53
CA ALA A 54 -9.32 9.84 -12.83
C ALA A 54 -10.61 9.16 -13.34
N GLY A 55 -11.70 9.13 -12.55
CA GLY A 55 -12.96 8.46 -12.92
C GLY A 55 -12.86 6.93 -12.93
N LEU A 56 -11.85 6.37 -12.27
CA LEU A 56 -11.53 4.94 -12.27
C LEU A 56 -12.07 4.18 -11.06
N GLY A 57 -12.83 4.83 -10.18
CA GLY A 57 -13.34 4.25 -8.93
C GLY A 57 -14.22 3.01 -9.09
N TYR A 58 -14.83 2.80 -10.25
CA TYR A 58 -15.55 1.54 -10.55
C TYR A 58 -14.60 0.35 -10.75
N TYR A 59 -13.41 0.63 -11.28
CA TYR A 59 -12.41 -0.37 -11.65
C TYR A 59 -11.36 -0.58 -10.57
N TRP A 60 -11.28 0.27 -9.55
CA TRP A 60 -10.24 0.17 -8.54
C TRP A 60 -10.79 0.18 -7.12
N GLN A 61 -10.13 -0.57 -6.25
CA GLN A 61 -10.33 -0.51 -4.80
C GLN A 61 -8.96 -0.43 -4.12
N VAL A 62 -8.85 0.45 -3.13
CA VAL A 62 -7.61 0.65 -2.37
C VAL A 62 -7.88 0.36 -0.90
N HIS A 63 -6.94 -0.33 -0.28
CA HIS A 63 -6.98 -0.66 1.14
C HIS A 63 -5.59 -0.61 1.75
N SER A 64 -5.43 -0.11 2.96
CA SER A 64 -4.18 -0.22 3.72
C SER A 64 -4.19 -1.40 4.68
N ALA A 65 -3.01 -1.96 4.94
CA ALA A 65 -2.82 -2.89 6.04
C ALA A 65 -1.39 -2.85 6.61
N ALA A 66 -1.15 -3.51 7.74
CA ALA A 66 0.13 -3.60 8.42
C ALA A 66 0.59 -5.05 8.61
N ILE A 67 1.91 -5.30 8.53
CA ILE A 67 2.53 -6.62 8.72
C ILE A 67 2.57 -7.03 10.20
N GLY A 68 2.82 -6.07 11.09
CA GLY A 68 2.97 -6.30 12.53
C GLY A 68 1.66 -6.34 13.29
N GLY A 69 1.63 -7.17 14.34
CA GLY A 69 0.47 -7.35 15.22
C GLY A 69 0.26 -6.25 16.27
N TRP A 70 1.08 -5.19 16.31
CA TRP A 70 0.92 -4.17 17.34
C TRP A 70 -0.42 -3.42 17.24
N ASN A 71 -1.01 -3.38 16.03
CA ASN A 71 -2.35 -2.84 15.80
C ASN A 71 -3.49 -3.83 16.13
N SER A 72 -3.18 -5.10 16.43
CA SER A 72 -4.20 -6.11 16.75
C SER A 72 -4.77 -6.00 18.17
N ASN A 73 -4.08 -5.25 19.06
CA ASN A 73 -4.53 -4.97 20.43
C ASN A 73 -4.88 -3.50 20.69
N TYR A 74 -4.74 -2.60 19.71
CA TYR A 74 -5.38 -1.27 19.79
C TYR A 74 -6.84 -1.37 19.33
N HIS A 75 -7.60 -2.18 20.08
CA HIS A 75 -9.04 -2.00 20.18
C HIS A 75 -9.29 -0.66 20.86
N SER A 76 -10.17 0.14 20.25
CA SER A 76 -10.93 1.26 20.85
C SER A 76 -10.11 2.35 21.53
N ASP A 77 -10.07 3.57 20.96
CA ASP A 77 -10.29 4.84 21.69
C ASP A 77 -9.69 6.10 21.04
N GLU A 78 -9.19 6.05 19.79
CA GLU A 78 -8.94 7.30 19.06
C GLU A 78 -9.69 7.30 17.73
N GLY A 79 -10.37 8.41 17.47
CA GLY A 79 -11.27 8.61 16.34
C GLY A 79 -10.58 8.58 14.97
N PRO A 80 -11.29 8.96 13.90
CA PRO A 80 -10.68 9.08 12.57
C PRO A 80 -9.45 10.00 12.64
N LEU A 81 -8.33 9.55 12.07
CA LEU A 81 -7.13 10.37 11.97
C LEU A 81 -7.30 11.28 10.75
N SER A 82 -7.00 12.56 10.88
CA SER A 82 -7.11 13.53 9.79
C SER A 82 -5.78 14.23 9.57
N LEU A 83 -5.32 14.29 8.33
CA LEU A 83 -4.13 15.06 7.95
C LEU A 83 -4.56 16.32 7.20
N CYS A 84 -4.20 17.49 7.75
CA CYS A 84 -4.35 18.75 7.03
C CYS A 84 -3.19 18.90 6.04
N THR A 85 -3.53 18.99 4.77
CA THR A 85 -2.63 19.29 3.65
C THR A 85 -2.97 20.67 3.10
N ASP A 86 -2.11 21.20 2.24
CA ASP A 86 -2.37 22.48 1.60
C ASP A 86 -3.58 22.39 0.65
N ASP A 87 -3.92 21.18 0.20
CA ASP A 87 -5.03 20.87 -0.71
C ASP A 87 -6.35 20.48 0.02
N GLY A 88 -6.32 20.35 1.35
CA GLY A 88 -7.50 20.01 2.14
C GLY A 88 -7.24 19.05 3.30
N VAL A 89 -8.29 18.42 3.80
CA VAL A 89 -8.20 17.47 4.93
C VAL A 89 -8.36 16.04 4.42
N LEU A 90 -7.31 15.24 4.55
CA LEU A 90 -7.34 13.81 4.26
C LEU A 90 -7.88 13.06 5.47
N LEU A 91 -8.96 12.31 5.24
CA LEU A 91 -9.49 11.38 6.22
C LEU A 91 -8.78 10.03 6.10
N LEU A 92 -8.03 9.68 7.13
CA LEU A 92 -7.21 8.47 7.15
C LEU A 92 -7.98 7.32 7.81
N LYS A 93 -8.06 6.19 7.11
CA LYS A 93 -8.59 4.94 7.66
C LYS A 93 -7.47 4.18 8.33
N ARG A 94 -7.73 3.58 9.49
CA ARG A 94 -6.74 2.72 10.16
C ARG A 94 -6.45 1.48 9.33
N ALA A 95 -5.16 1.22 9.10
CA ALA A 95 -4.68 0.02 8.45
C ALA A 95 -5.02 -1.23 9.27
N ARG A 96 -5.72 -2.19 8.64
CA ARG A 96 -5.99 -3.51 9.25
C ARG A 96 -4.72 -4.38 9.26
N GLN A 97 -4.77 -5.55 9.88
CA GLN A 97 -3.66 -6.51 9.75
C GLN A 97 -3.66 -7.18 8.37
N MET A 98 -2.46 -7.42 7.82
CA MET A 98 -2.23 -8.22 6.61
C MET A 98 -2.64 -9.67 6.83
N ARG A 99 -3.26 -10.30 5.84
CA ARG A 99 -3.62 -11.72 5.85
C ARG A 99 -3.05 -12.43 4.63
N LEU A 100 -2.87 -13.74 4.71
CA LEU A 100 -2.33 -14.51 3.58
C LEU A 100 -3.24 -14.48 2.35
N GLU A 101 -4.56 -14.36 2.54
CA GLU A 101 -5.53 -14.24 1.46
C GLU A 101 -5.35 -12.96 0.64
N ASP A 102 -4.73 -11.93 1.21
CA ASP A 102 -4.48 -10.67 0.53
C ASP A 102 -3.53 -10.87 -0.67
N PHE A 103 -2.54 -11.75 -0.54
CA PHE A 103 -1.64 -12.07 -1.66
C PHE A 103 -2.38 -12.61 -2.89
N LYS A 104 -3.53 -13.28 -2.70
CA LYS A 104 -4.37 -13.74 -3.82
C LYS A 104 -5.32 -12.67 -4.32
N ARG A 105 -5.91 -11.93 -3.38
CA ARG A 105 -7.00 -10.98 -3.65
C ARG A 105 -6.50 -9.74 -4.39
N PHE A 106 -5.25 -9.35 -4.17
CA PHE A 106 -4.70 -8.11 -4.67
C PHE A 106 -3.62 -8.36 -5.71
N ASP A 107 -3.65 -7.56 -6.76
CA ASP A 107 -2.73 -7.65 -7.90
C ASP A 107 -1.44 -6.86 -7.64
N TYR A 108 -1.55 -5.78 -6.88
CA TYR A 108 -0.42 -4.94 -6.48
C TYR A 108 -0.40 -4.76 -4.96
N ILE A 109 0.75 -5.09 -4.36
CA ILE A 109 0.98 -4.97 -2.91
C ILE A 109 2.23 -4.13 -2.73
N PHE A 110 2.08 -2.93 -2.18
CA PHE A 110 3.21 -2.02 -2.01
C PHE A 110 3.70 -1.97 -0.57
N GLY A 111 4.98 -2.26 -0.40
CA GLY A 111 5.73 -1.87 0.78
C GLY A 111 6.13 -0.40 0.71
N MET A 112 6.25 0.26 1.87
CA MET A 112 6.66 1.67 1.94
C MET A 112 8.19 1.82 1.99
N ASN A 113 8.89 0.76 2.43
CA ASN A 113 10.33 0.69 2.47
C ASN A 113 10.81 -0.73 2.13
N LYS A 114 12.13 -0.90 1.96
CA LYS A 114 12.75 -2.16 1.55
C LYS A 114 12.59 -3.28 2.58
N GLU A 115 12.51 -2.95 3.88
CA GLU A 115 12.31 -3.94 4.94
C GLU A 115 10.90 -4.53 4.90
N ILE A 116 9.89 -3.67 4.76
CA ILE A 116 8.49 -4.08 4.58
C ILE A 116 8.34 -4.93 3.32
N VAL A 117 8.96 -4.55 2.20
CA VAL A 117 8.95 -5.35 0.97
C VAL A 117 9.58 -6.73 1.18
N LYS A 118 10.71 -6.78 1.89
CA LYS A 118 11.40 -8.04 2.21
C LYS A 118 10.52 -8.95 3.05
N ASP A 119 9.88 -8.41 4.08
CA ASP A 119 8.97 -9.17 4.96
C ASP A 119 7.75 -9.69 4.19
N LEU A 120 7.14 -8.85 3.34
CA LEU A 120 6.03 -9.26 2.48
C LEU A 120 6.43 -10.37 1.51
N LYS A 121 7.60 -10.27 0.89
CA LYS A 121 8.13 -11.35 0.03
C LYS A 121 8.48 -12.62 0.80
N GLY A 122 8.77 -12.50 2.10
CA GLY A 122 8.95 -13.62 3.01
C GLY A 122 7.63 -14.32 3.36
N MET A 123 6.54 -13.56 3.49
CA MET A 123 5.19 -14.07 3.78
C MET A 123 4.43 -14.54 2.53
N ALA A 124 4.71 -13.95 1.37
CA ALA A 124 4.01 -14.22 0.13
C ALA A 124 4.24 -15.67 -0.34
N PRO A 125 3.17 -16.37 -0.80
CA PRO A 125 3.31 -17.61 -1.56
C PRO A 125 4.26 -17.41 -2.75
N ILE A 126 4.97 -18.48 -3.16
CA ILE A 126 6.05 -18.42 -4.17
C ILE A 126 5.63 -17.74 -5.48
N ASN A 127 4.39 -17.95 -5.90
CA ASN A 127 3.73 -17.47 -7.11
C ASN A 127 2.98 -16.14 -6.93
N CYS A 128 3.16 -15.48 -5.79
CA CYS A 128 2.59 -14.16 -5.50
C CYS A 128 3.68 -13.12 -5.16
N LYS A 129 4.98 -13.48 -5.19
CA LYS A 129 6.09 -12.60 -4.79
C LYS A 129 6.33 -11.44 -5.74
N ASP A 130 5.97 -11.61 -7.00
CA ASP A 130 6.02 -10.62 -8.08
C ASP A 130 5.02 -9.47 -7.89
N ARG A 131 3.93 -9.73 -7.17
CA ARG A 131 2.93 -8.71 -6.81
C ARG A 131 3.43 -7.71 -5.76
N VAL A 132 4.51 -8.05 -5.05
CA VAL A 132 5.06 -7.24 -3.96
C VAL A 132 6.14 -6.29 -4.50
N GLN A 133 5.86 -5.00 -4.42
CA GLN A 133 6.69 -3.93 -4.98
C GLN A 133 6.94 -2.82 -3.95
N LEU A 134 7.92 -1.95 -4.20
CA LEU A 134 8.17 -0.76 -3.37
C LEU A 134 7.38 0.41 -3.96
N LEU A 135 6.57 1.10 -3.15
CA LEU A 135 5.80 2.25 -3.66
C LEU A 135 6.71 3.36 -4.18
N GLY A 136 7.82 3.61 -3.51
CA GLY A 136 8.76 4.65 -3.95
C GLY A 136 9.59 4.30 -5.19
N ASP A 137 9.42 3.12 -5.80
CA ASP A 137 10.02 2.85 -7.11
C ASP A 137 9.31 3.62 -8.24
N TYR A 138 8.11 4.15 -7.97
CA TYR A 138 7.34 4.95 -8.93
C TYR A 138 7.63 6.44 -8.72
N GLY A 139 8.31 7.06 -9.69
CA GLY A 139 8.48 8.52 -9.76
C GLY A 139 9.45 9.16 -8.77
N LEU A 140 9.83 8.50 -7.68
CA LEU A 140 10.81 9.02 -6.72
C LEU A 140 12.24 8.65 -7.13
N ALA A 141 13.19 9.51 -6.77
CA ALA A 141 14.61 9.21 -6.94
C ALA A 141 15.03 8.03 -6.05
N GLU A 142 16.07 7.28 -6.44
CA GLU A 142 16.50 6.08 -5.70
C GLU A 142 16.86 6.36 -4.23
N ASN A 143 17.42 7.54 -3.95
CA ASN A 143 17.74 7.99 -2.59
C ASN A 143 16.52 8.48 -1.80
N GLU A 144 15.34 8.58 -2.42
CA GLU A 144 14.09 9.05 -1.82
C GLU A 144 12.96 8.01 -1.85
N SER A 145 13.18 6.86 -2.52
CA SER A 145 12.22 5.75 -2.68
C SER A 145 11.78 5.08 -1.37
N ILE A 146 12.44 5.43 -0.27
CA ILE A 146 12.06 5.00 1.07
C ILE A 146 11.06 6.00 1.66
N ILE A 147 9.87 5.50 1.99
CA ILE A 147 8.80 6.22 2.67
C ILE A 147 8.68 5.64 4.08
N ASP A 148 9.41 6.25 5.01
CA ASP A 148 9.35 5.88 6.42
C ASP A 148 8.34 6.74 7.18
N GLY A 149 7.89 6.21 8.33
CA GLY A 149 6.99 6.91 9.23
C GLY A 149 7.61 8.15 9.85
N PRO A 150 6.77 9.06 10.39
CA PRO A 150 7.28 10.23 11.08
C PRO A 150 8.08 9.79 12.30
N TYR A 151 9.13 10.53 12.65
CA TYR A 151 9.94 10.21 13.83
C TYR A 151 9.15 10.47 15.13
N TYR A 152 8.18 11.39 15.07
CA TYR A 152 7.22 11.72 16.12
C TYR A 152 5.79 11.78 15.57
N GLU A 153 4.81 11.21 16.27
CA GLU A 153 3.41 11.09 15.80
C GLU A 153 2.71 12.43 15.49
N ASN A 154 3.23 13.56 16.01
CA ASN A 154 2.68 14.91 15.82
C ASN A 154 3.58 15.82 14.95
N ASP A 155 4.55 15.27 14.24
CA ASP A 155 5.39 16.06 13.34
C ASP A 155 4.68 16.28 11.99
N ASN A 156 4.04 17.44 11.86
CA ASN A 156 3.32 17.83 10.65
C ASN A 156 4.24 17.91 9.41
N GLU A 157 5.54 18.21 9.56
CA GLU A 157 6.45 18.30 8.42
C GLU A 157 6.77 16.91 7.86
N ASP A 158 7.01 15.94 8.74
CA ASP A 158 7.20 14.54 8.33
C ASP A 158 5.94 13.98 7.65
N LEU A 159 4.75 14.29 8.18
CA LEU A 159 3.49 13.85 7.59
C LEU A 159 3.25 14.47 6.21
N LYS A 160 3.54 15.77 6.03
CA LYS A 160 3.48 16.44 4.72
C LYS A 160 4.43 15.80 3.72
N ARG A 161 5.68 15.53 4.12
CA ARG A 161 6.67 14.85 3.27
C ARG A 161 6.20 13.45 2.86
N ILE A 162 5.60 12.70 3.78
CA ILE A 162 5.04 11.37 3.47
C ILE A 162 3.89 11.51 2.46
N TYR A 163 2.99 12.47 2.66
CA TYR A 163 1.92 12.78 1.73
C TYR A 163 2.45 13.10 0.33
N GLU A 164 3.39 14.04 0.20
CA GLU A 164 4.00 14.43 -1.08
C GLU A 164 4.62 13.24 -1.81
N LYS A 165 5.41 12.42 -1.10
CA LYS A 165 6.00 11.20 -1.67
C LYS A 165 4.94 10.22 -2.15
N CYS A 166 3.88 10.02 -1.37
CA CYS A 166 2.77 9.15 -1.76
C CYS A 166 2.07 9.71 -3.00
N THR A 167 1.82 11.02 -3.06
CA THR A 167 1.15 11.68 -4.20
C THR A 167 1.95 11.50 -5.48
N ILE A 168 3.27 11.73 -5.45
CA ILE A 168 4.13 11.51 -6.62
C ILE A 168 4.06 10.05 -7.07
N ALA A 169 4.28 9.12 -6.13
CA ALA A 169 4.36 7.70 -6.45
C ALA A 169 3.03 7.13 -6.98
N CYS A 170 1.90 7.49 -6.36
CA CYS A 170 0.58 7.03 -6.77
C CYS A 170 0.19 7.56 -8.16
N ASN A 171 0.50 8.83 -8.46
CA ASN A 171 0.23 9.42 -9.78
C ASN A 171 1.05 8.75 -10.88
N VAL A 172 2.35 8.53 -10.65
CA VAL A 172 3.22 7.88 -11.64
C VAL A 172 2.77 6.43 -11.86
N PHE A 173 2.49 5.69 -10.78
CA PHE A 173 1.97 4.33 -10.89
C PHE A 173 0.70 4.25 -11.75
N LEU A 174 -0.29 5.12 -11.49
CA LEU A 174 -1.54 5.09 -12.24
C LEU A 174 -1.32 5.46 -13.72
N THR A 175 -0.41 6.41 -13.99
CA THR A 175 -0.06 6.82 -15.35
C THR A 175 0.61 5.68 -16.13
N GLU A 176 1.59 5.02 -15.52
CA GLU A 176 2.26 3.85 -16.12
C GLU A 176 1.27 2.71 -16.38
N TYR A 177 0.35 2.46 -15.44
CA TYR A 177 -0.70 1.47 -15.64
C TYR A 177 -1.61 1.82 -16.82
N ALA A 178 -2.04 3.08 -16.92
CA ALA A 178 -2.89 3.53 -18.03
C ALA A 178 -2.20 3.36 -19.39
N ALA A 179 -0.89 3.63 -19.47
CA ALA A 179 -0.10 3.41 -20.69
C ALA A 179 -0.02 1.92 -21.06
N LEU A 180 0.24 1.04 -20.09
CA LEU A 180 0.25 -0.41 -20.30
C LEU A 180 -1.10 -0.95 -20.80
N MET A 181 -2.20 -0.39 -20.32
CA MET A 181 -3.54 -0.78 -20.77
C MET A 181 -3.79 -0.32 -22.22
N GLN A 182 -3.37 0.89 -22.60
CA GLN A 182 -3.48 1.35 -23.99
C GLN A 182 -2.72 0.42 -24.96
N GLU A 183 -1.48 0.06 -24.63
CA GLU A 183 -0.66 -0.87 -25.44
C GLU A 183 -1.26 -2.28 -25.58
N MET A 184 -2.15 -2.69 -24.67
CA MET A 184 -2.80 -4.01 -24.73
C MET A 184 -4.08 -4.05 -25.58
N TYR A 185 -4.74 -2.90 -25.76
CA TYR A 185 -5.99 -2.81 -26.51
C TYR A 185 -5.81 -2.26 -27.94
N ASP A 186 -4.62 -1.73 -28.26
CA ASP A 186 -4.17 -1.38 -29.61
C ASP A 186 -3.51 -2.57 -30.34
#